data_AF-A0AAD9C2Z1-F1
#
_entry.id   AF-A0AAD9C2Z1-F1
#
_cell.length_a   1.000
_cell.length_b   1.000
_cell.length_c   1.000
_cell.angle_alpha   90.00
_cell.angle_beta   90.00
_cell.angle_gamma   90.00
#
_symmetry.space_group_name_H-M   'P 1'
#
loop_
_entity.id
_entity.type
_entity.pdbx_description
1 polymer ?
#
loop_
_entity_poly.entity_id
_entity_poly.type
_entity_poly.pdbx_seq_one_letter_code
_entity_poly.pdbx_strand_id
1 'polypeptide(L)'
;MNTIKSIKNGIVCLVLLPRFLMAAVMFWLLDFLCIRKRVFLRMKEQEGDAIDPPVCISDSNRLFSMESLKAVWHGHKLDFLKAAHLGHGAPNSEVVQLGDQQRSRILDYAKDKRPLILNFGSCT
;
A
#
# COMPACT_ATOMS: atom_id res chain seq x y z
N MET A 1 -17.74 0.46 28.63
CA MET A 1 -17.66 0.57 27.15
C MET A 1 -16.31 1.10 26.61
N ASN A 2 -15.56 1.94 27.34
CA ASN A 2 -14.31 2.53 26.83
C ASN A 2 -13.06 1.63 26.93
N THR A 3 -13.03 0.71 27.90
CA THR A 3 -11.91 -0.23 28.11
C THR A 3 -11.82 -1.28 27.00
N ILE A 4 -12.95 -1.86 26.58
CA ILE A 4 -13.01 -2.86 25.49
C ILE A 4 -12.53 -2.27 24.16
N LYS A 5 -12.90 -1.01 23.86
CA LYS A 5 -12.42 -0.29 22.67
C LYS A 5 -10.91 -0.06 22.71
N SER A 6 -10.39 0.33 23.88
CA SER A 6 -8.95 0.57 24.06
C SER A 6 -8.13 -0.71 23.92
N ILE A 7 -8.63 -1.83 24.44
CA ILE A 7 -7.98 -3.15 24.30
C ILE A 7 -7.96 -3.59 22.82
N LYS A 8 -9.08 -3.47 22.10
CA LYS A 8 -9.11 -3.75 20.66
C LYS A 8 -8.09 -2.90 19.90
N ASN A 9 -8.05 -1.60 20.17
CA ASN A 9 -7.10 -0.70 19.51
C ASN A 9 -5.64 -1.05 19.85
N GLY A 10 -5.35 -1.43 21.10
CA GLY A 10 -4.03 -1.89 21.52
C GLY A 10 -3.59 -3.13 20.75
N ILE A 11 -4.46 -4.12 20.59
CA ILE A 11 -4.17 -5.34 19.82
C ILE A 11 -3.91 -5.01 18.35
N VAL A 12 -4.73 -4.14 17.74
CA VAL A 12 -4.52 -3.71 16.35
C VAL A 12 -3.16 -3.03 16.18
N CYS A 13 -2.78 -2.12 17.09
CA CYS A 13 -1.45 -1.51 17.07
C CYS A 13 -0.34 -2.56 17.19
N LEU A 14 -0.48 -3.53 18.09
CA LEU A 14 0.53 -4.57 18.32
C LEU A 14 0.74 -5.46 17.08
N VAL A 15 -0.32 -5.73 16.32
CA VAL A 15 -0.24 -6.50 15.06
C VAL A 15 0.28 -5.65 13.90
N LEU A 16 -0.07 -4.37 13.81
CA LEU A 16 0.29 -3.50 12.69
C LEU A 16 1.70 -2.90 12.81
N LEU A 17 2.15 -2.60 14.03
CA LEU A 17 3.42 -1.92 14.29
C LEU A 17 4.63 -2.68 13.73
N PRO A 18 4.78 -4.01 13.89
CA PRO A 18 5.92 -4.74 13.33
C PRO A 18 6.01 -4.62 11.80
N ARG A 19 4.88 -4.75 11.10
CA ARG A 19 4.84 -4.58 9.64
C ARG A 19 5.19 -3.16 9.21
N PHE A 20 4.70 -2.17 9.95
CA PHE A 20 5.03 -0.76 9.70
C PHE A 20 6.53 -0.48 9.91
N LEU A 21 7.12 -0.97 11.01
CA LEU A 21 8.55 -0.80 11.28
C LEU A 21 9.41 -1.46 10.20
N MET A 22 9.03 -2.65 9.74
CA MET A 22 9.74 -3.30 8.63
C MET A 22 9.69 -2.46 7.35
N ALA A 23 8.54 -1.90 6.99
CA ALA A 23 8.42 -1.02 5.82
C ALA A 23 9.26 0.26 5.98
N ALA A 24 9.27 0.86 7.17
CA ALA A 24 10.10 2.01 7.48
C ALA A 24 11.59 1.70 7.35
N VAL A 25 12.06 0.57 7.89
CA VAL A 25 13.45 0.10 7.73
C VAL A 25 13.79 -0.11 6.26
N MET A 26 12.90 -0.72 5.48
CA MET A 26 13.11 -0.92 4.04
C MET A 26 13.26 0.41 3.29
N PHE A 27 12.39 1.39 3.54
CA PHE A 27 12.52 2.73 2.95
C PHE A 27 13.82 3.40 3.35
N TRP A 28 14.24 3.28 4.61
CA TRP A 28 15.52 3.83 5.07
C TRP A 28 16.73 3.17 4.39
N LEU A 29 16.72 1.84 4.25
CA LEU A 29 17.78 1.11 3.55
C LEU A 29 17.86 1.47 2.06
N LEU A 30 16.72 1.60 1.39
CA LEU A 30 16.67 2.02 0.00
C LEU A 30 17.22 3.44 -0.18
N ASP A 31 16.83 4.37 0.69
CA ASP A 31 17.38 5.73 0.69
C ASP A 31 18.89 5.73 0.96
N PHE A 32 19.36 4.92 1.90
CA PHE A 32 20.79 4.79 2.19
C PHE A 32 21.58 4.28 0.97
N LEU A 33 21.07 3.26 0.28
CA LEU A 33 21.66 2.73 -0.95
C LEU A 33 21.68 3.79 -2.06
N CYS A 34 20.60 4.55 -2.21
CA CYS A 34 20.50 5.65 -3.17
C CYS A 34 21.52 6.76 -2.88
N ILE A 35 21.64 7.18 -1.61
CA ILE A 35 22.61 8.19 -1.17
C ILE A 35 24.04 7.68 -1.42
N ARG A 36 24.35 6.44 -1.02
CA ARG A 36 25.69 5.85 -1.24
C ARG A 36 26.04 5.78 -2.72
N LYS A 37 25.12 5.32 -3.58
CA LYS A 37 25.33 5.26 -5.03
C LYS A 37 25.59 6.65 -5.60
N ARG A 38 24.85 7.67 -5.13
CA ARG A 38 25.05 9.07 -5.53
C ARG A 38 26.43 9.61 -5.12
N VAL A 39 26.86 9.35 -3.89
CA VAL A 39 28.18 9.77 -3.40
C VAL A 39 29.29 9.11 -4.21
N PHE A 40 29.19 7.80 -4.48
CA PHE A 40 30.17 7.07 -5.28
C PHE A 40 30.28 7.60 -6.72
N LEU A 41 29.15 7.89 -7.38
CA LEU A 41 29.14 8.50 -8.71
C LEU A 41 29.79 9.89 -8.70
N ARG A 42 29.47 10.73 -7.70
CA ARG A 42 30.07 12.07 -7.54
C ARG A 42 31.57 12.03 -7.30
N MET A 43 32.07 11.05 -6.55
CA MET A 43 33.51 10.83 -6.37
C MET A 43 34.17 10.43 -7.69
N LYS A 44 33.54 9.53 -8.47
CA LYS A 44 34.05 9.10 -9.78
C LYS A 44 34.09 10.26 -10.80
N GLU A 45 33.06 11.11 -10.83
CA GLU A 45 33.04 12.34 -11.64
C GLU A 45 34.18 13.31 -11.27
N GLN A 46 34.63 13.30 -10.02
CA GLN A 46 35.70 14.16 -9.53
C GLN A 46 37.11 13.63 -9.85
N GLU A 47 37.26 12.32 -10.10
CA GLU A 47 38.55 11.64 -10.30
C GLU A 47 38.98 11.51 -11.77
N GLY A 48 38.11 11.66 -12.76
CA GLY A 48 38.57 11.69 -14.15
C GLY A 48 37.50 11.54 -15.21
N ASP A 49 37.59 12.45 -16.19
CA ASP A 49 36.93 12.49 -17.50
C ASP A 49 35.53 13.13 -17.57
N ALA A 50 35.52 14.40 -17.97
CA ALA A 50 34.35 15.25 -18.13
C ALA A 50 33.76 15.19 -19.55
N ILE A 51 33.50 13.98 -20.07
CA ILE A 51 32.93 13.80 -21.42
C ILE A 51 31.43 13.44 -21.37
N ASP A 52 30.94 12.86 -20.27
CA ASP A 52 29.51 12.49 -20.16
C ASP A 52 28.67 13.61 -19.53
N PRO A 53 27.44 13.87 -20.06
CA PRO A 53 26.53 14.84 -19.48
C PRO A 53 26.14 14.44 -18.05
N PRO A 54 25.94 15.41 -17.14
CA PRO A 54 25.65 15.13 -15.74
C PRO A 54 24.41 14.25 -15.64
N VAL A 55 24.54 13.11 -14.95
CA VAL A 55 23.40 12.24 -14.67
C VAL A 55 22.45 13.04 -13.77
N CYS A 56 21.31 13.45 -14.32
CA CYS A 56 20.24 14.13 -13.59
C CYS A 56 19.60 13.16 -12.58
N ILE A 57 20.25 12.98 -11.43
CA ILE A 57 19.68 12.24 -10.30
C ILE A 57 18.62 13.15 -9.67
N SER A 58 17.36 12.86 -9.96
CA SER A 58 16.21 13.57 -9.37
C SER A 58 16.25 13.45 -7.83
N ASP A 59 16.44 14.58 -7.16
CA ASP A 59 16.41 14.74 -5.69
C ASP A 59 15.04 14.39 -5.07
N SER A 60 14.02 14.22 -5.91
CA SER A 60 12.63 14.00 -5.52
C SER A 60 12.32 12.57 -5.03
N ASN A 61 13.29 11.65 -5.02
CA ASN A 61 13.06 10.22 -4.79
C ASN A 61 13.35 9.72 -3.36
N ARG A 62 13.30 10.59 -2.33
CA ARG A 62 13.42 10.13 -0.94
C ARG A 62 12.18 9.31 -0.56
N LEU A 63 12.37 8.02 -0.37
CA LEU A 63 11.31 7.08 -0.01
C LEU A 63 10.99 7.14 1.49
N PHE A 64 11.97 7.42 2.34
CA PHE A 64 11.79 7.63 3.77
C PHE A 64 11.36 9.08 4.07
N SER A 65 10.14 9.42 3.66
CA SER A 65 9.50 10.70 3.98
C SER A 65 8.34 10.50 4.97
N MET A 66 7.92 11.58 5.64
CA MET A 66 6.78 11.53 6.55
C MET A 66 5.48 11.22 5.81
N GLU A 67 5.37 11.69 4.57
CA GLU A 67 4.26 11.43 3.66
C GLU A 67 4.18 9.94 3.33
N SER A 68 5.32 9.32 2.97
CA SER A 68 5.43 7.88 2.70
C SER A 68 5.08 7.05 3.93
N LEU A 69 5.61 7.39 5.11
CA LEU A 69 5.30 6.69 6.37
C LEU A 69 3.80 6.80 6.71
N LYS A 70 3.22 8.00 6.57
CA LYS A 70 1.78 8.22 6.80
C LYS A 70 0.94 7.40 5.82
N ALA A 71 1.32 7.34 4.55
CA ALA A 71 0.64 6.53 3.54
C ALA A 71 0.71 5.03 3.84
N VAL A 72 1.89 4.52 4.22
CA VAL A 72 2.05 3.11 4.61
C VAL A 72 1.22 2.77 5.86
N TRP A 73 1.27 3.61 6.89
CA TRP A 73 0.46 3.41 8.10
C TRP A 73 -1.03 3.42 7.78
N HIS A 74 -1.47 4.35 6.94
CA HIS A 74 -2.85 4.43 6.48
C HIS A 74 -3.26 3.18 5.69
N GLY A 75 -2.42 2.71 4.77
CA GLY A 75 -2.64 1.49 4.01
C GLY A 75 -2.76 0.25 4.89
N HIS A 76 -1.82 0.05 5.82
CA HIS A 76 -1.86 -1.07 6.76
C HIS A 76 -3.13 -1.08 7.63
N LYS A 77 -3.55 0.10 8.11
CA LYS A 77 -4.79 0.22 8.87
C LYS A 77 -6.01 -0.13 8.01
N LEU A 78 -6.04 0.36 6.77
CA LEU A 78 -7.13 0.08 5.84
C LEU A 78 -7.20 -1.41 5.52
N ASP A 79 -6.05 -2.04 5.26
CA ASP A 79 -5.95 -3.47 4.95
C ASP A 79 -6.45 -4.35 6.10
N PHE A 80 -6.08 -4.02 7.34
CA PHE A 80 -6.54 -4.77 8.51
C PHE A 80 -8.06 -4.65 8.74
N LEU A 81 -8.64 -3.52 8.34
CA LEU A 81 -10.07 -3.26 8.47
C LEU A 81 -10.87 -3.72 7.24
N LYS A 82 -10.23 -4.28 6.21
CA LYS A 82 -10.94 -4.84 5.05
C LYS A 82 -11.84 -5.98 5.54
N ALA A 83 -13.08 -6.01 5.07
CA ALA A 83 -13.97 -7.13 5.33
C ALA A 83 -13.56 -8.37 4.52
N ALA A 84 -13.04 -8.17 3.30
CA ALA A 84 -12.63 -9.25 2.41
C ALA A 84 -11.17 -9.66 2.64
N HIS A 85 -10.94 -10.96 2.82
CA HIS A 85 -9.61 -11.57 2.93
C HIS A 85 -9.54 -12.85 2.11
N LEU A 86 -8.36 -13.16 1.56
CA LEU A 86 -8.15 -14.42 0.83
C LEU A 86 -8.44 -15.63 1.72
N GLY A 87 -9.09 -16.65 1.16
CA GLY A 87 -9.47 -17.87 1.88
C GLY A 87 -10.63 -17.72 2.87
N HIS A 88 -11.17 -16.51 3.07
CA HIS A 88 -12.35 -16.26 3.87
C HIS A 88 -13.60 -16.14 2.97
N GLY A 89 -14.79 -16.15 3.60
CA GLY A 89 -16.05 -15.93 2.88
C GLY A 89 -16.07 -14.58 2.18
N ALA A 90 -16.46 -14.57 0.90
CA ALA A 90 -16.62 -13.35 0.13
C ALA A 90 -17.77 -12.49 0.70
N PRO A 91 -17.55 -11.19 0.96
CA PRO A 91 -18.62 -10.32 1.46
C PRO A 91 -19.80 -10.22 0.49
N ASN A 92 -21.02 -10.47 0.97
CA ASN A 92 -22.24 -10.36 0.16
C ASN A 92 -22.82 -8.92 0.17
N SER A 93 -22.02 -7.95 -0.26
CA SER A 93 -22.39 -6.53 -0.26
C SER A 93 -23.45 -6.21 -1.33
N GLU A 94 -24.20 -5.15 -1.09
CA GLU A 94 -25.26 -4.68 -1.99
C GLU A 94 -24.69 -4.01 -3.24
N VAL A 95 -25.35 -4.23 -4.38
CA VAL A 95 -25.09 -3.64 -5.69
C VAL A 95 -26.41 -3.20 -6.33
N VAL A 96 -26.34 -2.34 -7.33
CA VAL A 96 -27.52 -1.83 -8.05
C VAL A 96 -27.44 -2.28 -9.50
N GLN A 97 -28.51 -2.89 -10.00
CA GLN A 97 -28.61 -3.28 -11.41
C GLN A 97 -28.86 -2.07 -12.31
N LEU A 98 -28.18 -2.02 -13.46
CA LEU A 98 -28.26 -0.88 -14.39
C LEU A 98 -29.63 -0.70 -15.04
N GLY A 99 -30.35 -1.80 -15.31
CA GLY A 99 -31.66 -1.74 -15.98
C GLY A 99 -32.74 -1.17 -15.05
N ASP A 100 -33.10 -1.93 -14.03
CA ASP A 100 -34.27 -1.61 -13.19
C ASP A 100 -33.92 -0.81 -11.93
N GLN A 101 -32.65 -0.39 -11.77
CA GLN A 101 -32.11 0.17 -10.53
C GLN A 101 -32.42 -0.68 -9.28
N GLN A 102 -32.66 -1.97 -9.49
CA GLN A 102 -33.00 -2.88 -8.42
C GLN A 102 -31.76 -3.16 -7.56
N ARG A 103 -31.96 -3.19 -6.25
CA ARG A 103 -30.93 -3.65 -5.31
C ARG A 103 -30.76 -5.16 -5.45
N SER A 104 -29.52 -5.58 -5.59
CA SER A 104 -29.10 -6.98 -5.58
C SER A 104 -27.86 -7.11 -4.70
N ARG A 105 -27.30 -8.31 -4.56
CA ARG A 105 -26.04 -8.53 -3.86
C ARG A 105 -25.02 -9.23 -4.75
N ILE A 106 -23.75 -9.11 -4.40
CA ILE A 106 -22.64 -9.69 -5.18
C ILE A 106 -22.82 -11.20 -5.41
N LEU A 107 -23.20 -11.95 -4.38
CA LEU A 107 -23.28 -13.42 -4.48
C LEU A 107 -24.52 -13.91 -5.24
N ASP A 108 -25.49 -13.04 -5.51
CA ASP A 108 -26.66 -13.39 -6.34
C ASP A 108 -26.25 -13.66 -7.81
N TYR A 109 -25.07 -13.18 -8.22
CA TYR A 109 -24.49 -13.42 -9.55
C TYR A 109 -23.64 -14.70 -9.63
N ALA A 110 -23.41 -15.38 -8.50
CA ALA A 110 -22.70 -16.65 -8.48
C ALA A 110 -23.56 -17.76 -9.11
N LYS A 111 -22.93 -18.64 -9.89
CA LYS A 111 -23.61 -19.79 -10.52
C LYS A 111 -22.95 -21.08 -10.08
N ASP A 112 -23.63 -21.80 -9.18
CA ASP A 112 -23.17 -23.06 -8.59
C ASP A 112 -21.70 -22.98 -8.12
N LYS A 113 -20.83 -23.82 -8.69
CA LYS A 113 -19.40 -23.89 -8.37
C LYS A 113 -18.53 -23.09 -9.35
N ARG A 114 -19.12 -22.34 -10.28
CA ARG A 114 -18.35 -21.55 -11.25
C ARG A 114 -17.74 -20.33 -10.55
N PRO A 115 -16.43 -20.06 -10.72
CA PRO A 115 -15.83 -18.84 -10.20
C PRO A 115 -16.54 -17.59 -10.71
N LEU A 116 -16.89 -16.69 -9.80
CA LEU A 116 -17.37 -15.35 -10.11
C LEU A 116 -16.19 -14.37 -10.02
N ILE A 117 -15.86 -13.72 -11.14
CA ILE A 117 -14.78 -12.73 -11.22
C ILE A 117 -15.42 -11.34 -11.18
N LEU A 118 -14.95 -10.50 -10.27
CA LEU A 118 -15.43 -9.11 -10.13
C LEU A 118 -14.37 -8.15 -10.67
N ASN A 119 -14.80 -7.18 -11.45
CA ASN A 119 -13.96 -6.08 -11.92
C ASN A 119 -14.64 -4.76 -11.54
N PHE A 120 -14.02 -4.03 -10.61
CA PHE A 120 -14.49 -2.73 -10.15
C PHE A 120 -13.71 -1.63 -10.85
N GLY A 121 -14.40 -0.61 -11.35
CA GLY A 121 -13.78 0.54 -12.00
C GLY A 121 -14.73 1.74 -12.07
N SER A 122 -14.18 2.89 -12.43
CA SER A 122 -14.90 4.13 -12.70
C SER A 122 -14.32 4.79 -13.95
N CYS A 123 -15.13 5.55 -14.69
CA CYS A 123 -14.70 6.24 -15.92
C CYS A 123 -14.02 7.60 -15.67
N THR A 124 -13.66 7.91 -14.43
CA THR A 124 -13.04 9.19 -14.04
C THR A 124 -11.61 9.32 -14.52
#